data_AF-A0A090X1H5-F1
#
_entry.id   AF-A0A090X1H5-F1
#
_cell.length_a   1.000
_cell.length_b   1.000
_cell.length_c   1.000
_cell.angle_alpha   90.00
_cell.angle_beta   90.00
_cell.angle_gamma   90.00
#
_symmetry.space_group_name_H-M   'P 1'
#
loop_
_entity.id
_entity.type
_entity.pdbx_description
1 polymer ?
#
loop_
_entity_poly.entity_id
_entity_poly.type
_entity_poly.pdbx_seq_one_letter_code
_entity_poly.pdbx_strand_id
1 'polypeptide(L)'
;MVLVLSTDVLAYLRGIISTYRINDKYASPVEMVIKLINLARTIKGSLDIYAGTGKEELLNYLTDWCDVNQGAFENVLNEMINLEYIHTDVNASIEKASSFTVLMNALFKKLNELEYIGKKSDSNIFVKEDVIVEEQVKNDVVFSWNKSNGNIQTQINYYE
;
A
#
# COMPACT_ATOMS: atom_id res chain seq x y z
N MET A 1 1.30 -5.97 -13.67
CA MET A 1 2.25 -4.88 -13.40
C MET A 1 3.40 -5.29 -12.50
N VAL A 2 3.18 -5.64 -11.22
CA VAL A 2 4.29 -5.93 -10.27
C VAL A 2 5.24 -7.00 -10.79
N LEU A 3 4.72 -8.09 -11.37
CA LEU A 3 5.54 -9.13 -11.99
C LEU A 3 6.45 -8.57 -13.11
N VAL A 4 5.92 -7.68 -13.95
CA VAL A 4 6.67 -7.07 -15.07
C VAL A 4 7.75 -6.16 -14.51
N LEU A 5 7.41 -5.25 -13.58
CA LEU A 5 8.37 -4.39 -12.88
C LEU A 5 9.51 -5.21 -12.25
N SER A 6 9.18 -6.26 -11.50
CA SER A 6 10.17 -7.13 -10.87
C SER A 6 11.05 -7.85 -11.89
N THR A 7 10.48 -8.29 -13.01
CA THR A 7 11.22 -8.96 -14.09
C THR A 7 12.19 -8.00 -14.76
N ASP A 8 11.77 -6.77 -15.06
CA ASP A 8 12.60 -5.74 -15.69
C ASP A 8 13.77 -5.35 -14.78
N VAL A 9 13.49 -5.12 -13.48
CA VAL A 9 14.51 -4.81 -12.48
C VAL A 9 15.51 -5.96 -12.34
N LEU A 10 15.03 -7.22 -12.23
CA LEU A 10 15.91 -8.38 -12.13
C LEU A 10 16.75 -8.58 -13.40
N ALA A 11 16.17 -8.40 -14.59
CA ALA A 11 16.89 -8.51 -15.85
C ALA A 11 18.01 -7.48 -15.93
N TYR A 12 17.72 -6.23 -15.57
CA TYR A 12 18.71 -5.17 -15.52
C TYR A 12 19.85 -5.48 -14.54
N LEU A 13 19.52 -5.82 -13.29
CA LEU A 13 20.51 -6.14 -12.25
C LEU A 13 21.39 -7.33 -12.64
N ARG A 14 20.81 -8.38 -13.23
CA ARG A 14 21.56 -9.55 -13.74
C ARG A 14 22.57 -9.14 -14.82
N GLY A 15 22.21 -8.21 -15.70
CA GLY A 15 23.09 -7.73 -16.77
C GLY A 15 24.29 -6.92 -16.26
N ILE A 16 24.14 -6.20 -15.13
CA ILE A 16 25.17 -5.28 -14.66
C ILE A 16 26.02 -5.79 -13.48
N ILE A 17 25.57 -6.82 -12.75
CA ILE A 17 26.18 -7.22 -11.47
C ILE A 17 27.66 -7.61 -11.59
N SER A 18 28.04 -8.31 -12.66
CA SER A 18 29.43 -8.74 -12.88
C SER A 18 30.34 -7.55 -13.15
N THR A 19 29.91 -6.62 -14.01
CA THR A 19 30.64 -5.39 -14.32
C THR A 19 30.77 -4.51 -13.09
N TYR A 20 29.68 -4.33 -12.33
CA TYR A 20 29.70 -3.57 -11.09
C TYR A 20 30.72 -4.14 -10.08
N ARG A 21 30.78 -5.46 -9.91
CA ARG A 21 31.69 -6.09 -8.93
C ARG A 21 33.16 -6.08 -9.35
N ILE A 22 33.43 -6.22 -10.65
CA ILE A 22 34.79 -6.45 -11.15
C ILE A 22 35.41 -5.16 -11.68
N ASN A 23 34.65 -4.33 -12.39
CA ASN A 23 35.15 -3.17 -13.11
C ASN A 23 35.02 -1.86 -12.31
N ASP A 24 33.87 -1.61 -11.68
CA ASP A 24 33.53 -0.27 -11.17
C ASP A 24 34.46 0.23 -10.06
N LYS A 25 35.14 -0.67 -9.35
CA LYS A 25 36.17 -0.31 -8.36
C LYS A 25 37.38 0.41 -8.98
N TYR A 26 37.68 0.10 -10.23
CA TYR A 26 38.84 0.63 -10.95
C TYR A 26 38.44 1.64 -12.04
N ALA A 27 37.15 1.72 -12.35
CA ALA A 27 36.60 2.62 -13.35
C ALA A 27 36.37 4.04 -12.80
N SER A 28 36.07 4.97 -13.71
CA SER A 28 35.63 6.32 -13.34
C SER A 28 34.29 6.28 -12.59
N PRO A 29 34.07 7.14 -11.56
CA PRO A 29 32.82 7.15 -10.79
C PRO A 29 31.55 7.29 -11.63
N VAL A 30 31.65 7.96 -12.79
CA VAL A 30 30.56 8.13 -13.75
C VAL A 30 29.96 6.79 -14.19
N GLU A 31 30.78 5.74 -14.34
CA GLU A 31 30.31 4.44 -14.79
C GLU A 31 29.37 3.77 -13.77
N MET A 32 29.66 3.94 -12.48
CA MET A 32 28.79 3.45 -11.41
C MET A 32 27.50 4.27 -11.36
N VAL A 33 27.62 5.60 -11.44
CA VAL A 33 26.46 6.51 -11.43
C VAL A 33 25.52 6.20 -12.59
N ILE A 34 26.03 6.00 -13.81
CA ILE A 34 25.23 5.63 -14.99
C ILE A 34 24.41 4.35 -14.74
N LYS A 35 24.98 3.34 -14.06
CA LYS A 35 24.24 2.12 -13.75
C LYS A 35 23.06 2.39 -12.83
N LEU A 36 23.23 3.25 -11.83
CA LEU A 36 22.14 3.65 -10.94
C LEU A 36 21.08 4.49 -11.65
N ILE A 37 21.48 5.41 -12.54
CA ILE A 37 20.55 6.19 -13.37
C ILE A 37 19.71 5.23 -14.24
N ASN A 38 20.36 4.25 -14.86
CA ASN A 38 19.69 3.30 -15.74
C ASN A 38 18.73 2.38 -14.96
N LEU A 39 19.08 1.96 -13.74
CA LEU A 39 18.15 1.25 -12.86
C LEU A 39 16.92 2.10 -12.54
N ALA A 40 17.10 3.37 -12.20
CA ALA A 40 16.00 4.30 -11.94
C ALA A 40 15.11 4.46 -13.18
N ARG A 41 15.71 4.56 -14.38
CA ARG A 41 14.97 4.60 -15.65
C ARG A 41 14.18 3.33 -15.92
N THR A 42 14.74 2.15 -15.64
CA THR A 42 14.02 0.88 -15.75
C THR A 42 12.79 0.89 -14.85
N ILE A 43 12.94 1.25 -13.57
CA ILE A 43 11.82 1.30 -12.62
C ILE A 43 10.75 2.29 -13.08
N LYS A 44 11.15 3.53 -13.42
CA LYS A 44 10.19 4.56 -13.86
C LYS A 44 9.51 4.18 -15.17
N GLY A 45 10.25 3.67 -16.13
CA GLY A 45 9.69 3.20 -17.41
C GLY A 45 8.64 2.11 -17.21
N SER A 46 8.94 1.10 -16.39
CA SER A 46 7.99 0.04 -16.07
C SER A 46 6.76 0.56 -15.31
N LEU A 47 6.89 1.57 -14.43
CA LEU A 47 5.76 2.19 -13.75
C LEU A 47 4.89 3.01 -14.71
N ASP A 48 5.50 3.83 -15.57
CA ASP A 48 4.77 4.76 -16.45
C ASP A 48 4.00 4.02 -17.56
N ILE A 49 4.41 2.81 -17.96
CA ILE A 49 3.62 1.92 -18.86
C ILE A 49 2.23 1.63 -18.29
N TYR A 50 2.09 1.59 -16.96
CA TYR A 50 0.83 1.29 -16.27
C TYR A 50 0.16 2.53 -15.66
N ALA A 51 0.54 3.73 -16.11
CA ALA A 51 -0.17 4.96 -15.77
C ALA A 51 -1.67 4.82 -16.12
N GLY A 52 -2.54 5.17 -15.17
CA GLY A 52 -4.00 5.09 -15.33
C GLY A 52 -4.62 3.69 -15.25
N THR A 53 -3.83 2.62 -15.11
CA THR A 53 -4.36 1.24 -15.04
C THR A 53 -3.98 0.51 -13.75
N GLY A 54 -2.85 0.85 -13.14
CA GLY A 54 -2.42 0.23 -11.89
C GLY A 54 -1.28 0.93 -11.15
N LYS A 55 -0.58 1.87 -11.79
CA LYS A 55 0.53 2.62 -11.17
C LYS A 55 0.14 3.24 -9.82
N GLU A 56 -0.96 3.99 -9.79
CA GLU A 56 -1.46 4.64 -8.57
C GLU A 56 -1.76 3.63 -7.46
N GLU A 57 -2.41 2.51 -7.78
CA GLU A 57 -2.72 1.47 -6.79
C GLU A 57 -1.46 0.87 -6.18
N LEU A 58 -0.43 0.60 -6.99
CA LEU A 58 0.85 0.11 -6.47
C LEU A 58 1.58 1.18 -5.65
N LEU A 59 1.60 2.43 -6.08
CA LEU A 59 2.25 3.49 -5.32
C LEU A 59 1.58 3.70 -3.96
N ASN A 60 0.24 3.64 -3.91
CA ASN A 60 -0.51 3.66 -2.66
C ASN A 60 -0.16 2.45 -1.78
N TYR A 61 -0.15 1.25 -2.36
CA TYR A 61 0.27 0.05 -1.64
C TYR A 61 1.68 0.17 -1.06
N LEU A 62 2.65 0.62 -1.85
CA LEU A 62 4.01 0.82 -1.39
C LEU A 62 4.09 1.89 -0.30
N THR A 63 3.30 2.95 -0.39
CA THR A 63 3.20 4.01 0.62
C THR A 63 2.66 3.48 1.94
N ASP A 64 1.59 2.68 1.89
CA ASP A 64 0.93 2.10 3.08
C ASP A 64 1.83 1.13 3.85
N TRP A 65 2.70 0.40 3.16
CA TRP A 65 3.55 -0.63 3.76
C TRP A 65 4.98 -0.18 4.04
N CYS A 66 5.49 0.83 3.33
CA CYS A 66 6.89 1.23 3.43
C CYS A 66 7.10 2.54 4.20
N ASP A 67 6.04 3.18 4.71
CA ASP A 67 6.08 4.51 5.33
C ASP A 67 6.77 5.56 4.42
N VAL A 68 6.70 5.35 3.10
CA VAL A 68 7.30 6.22 2.09
C VAL A 68 6.21 7.07 1.48
N ASN A 69 6.29 8.39 1.62
CA ASN A 69 5.40 9.30 0.90
C ASN A 69 5.52 9.11 -0.62
N GLN A 70 4.42 8.83 -1.32
CA GLN A 70 4.35 8.70 -2.78
C GLN A 70 5.07 9.84 -3.53
N GLY A 71 4.85 11.09 -3.12
CA GLY A 71 5.50 12.25 -3.74
C GLY A 71 7.01 12.26 -3.53
N ALA A 72 7.48 11.83 -2.35
CA ALA A 72 8.91 11.71 -2.07
C ALA A 72 9.56 10.59 -2.89
N PHE A 73 8.86 9.46 -3.06
CA PHE A 73 9.31 8.35 -3.90
C PHE A 73 9.51 8.78 -5.35
N GLU A 74 8.50 9.39 -5.95
CA GLU A 74 8.58 9.86 -7.33
C GLU A 74 9.63 10.98 -7.49
N ASN A 75 9.78 11.86 -6.50
CA ASN A 75 10.81 12.90 -6.53
C ASN A 75 12.22 12.32 -6.57
N VAL A 76 12.55 11.38 -5.67
CA VAL A 76 13.87 10.74 -5.64
C VAL A 76 14.16 9.98 -6.94
N LEU A 77 13.16 9.30 -7.52
CA LEU A 77 13.29 8.66 -8.84
C LEU A 77 13.59 9.69 -9.94
N ASN A 78 12.84 10.80 -9.97
CA ASN A 78 13.04 11.86 -10.97
C ASN A 78 14.39 12.55 -10.81
N GLU A 79 14.84 12.82 -9.59
CA GLU A 79 16.16 13.39 -9.31
C GLU A 79 17.29 12.49 -9.80
N MET A 80 17.15 11.17 -9.62
CA MET A 80 18.14 10.21 -10.10
C MET A 80 18.18 10.12 -11.63
N ILE A 81 17.02 10.13 -12.28
CA ILE A 81 16.90 10.00 -13.75
C ILE A 81 17.43 11.24 -14.48
N ASN A 82 17.25 12.41 -13.86
CA ASN A 82 17.71 13.70 -14.37
C ASN A 82 19.05 14.13 -13.76
N LEU A 83 19.80 13.21 -13.17
CA LEU A 83 21.11 13.50 -12.60
C LEU A 83 22.08 13.93 -13.72
N GLU A 84 22.55 15.17 -13.62
CA GLU A 84 23.64 15.70 -14.44
C GLU A 84 24.97 15.45 -13.74
N TYR A 85 25.82 14.64 -14.37
CA TYR A 85 27.10 14.26 -13.80
C TYR A 85 28.16 15.33 -14.06
N ILE A 86 28.74 15.87 -12.99
CA ILE A 86 29.86 16.82 -13.03
C ILE A 86 31.10 16.14 -12.47
N HIS A 87 32.10 15.86 -13.30
CA HIS A 87 33.27 15.08 -12.88
C HIS A 87 34.11 15.76 -11.78
N THR A 88 34.07 17.09 -11.70
CA THR A 88 34.76 17.86 -10.65
C THR A 88 33.95 17.94 -9.35
N ASP A 89 32.66 17.59 -9.36
CA ASP A 89 31.77 17.54 -8.20
C ASP A 89 31.03 16.20 -8.17
N VAL A 90 31.80 15.13 -7.98
CA VAL A 90 31.27 13.77 -7.88
C VAL A 90 30.39 13.62 -6.63
N ASN A 91 30.65 14.39 -5.57
CA ASN A 91 29.91 14.27 -4.31
C ASN A 91 28.42 14.54 -4.51
N ALA A 92 28.04 15.60 -5.24
CA ALA A 92 26.64 15.89 -5.55
C ALA A 92 25.94 14.73 -6.30
N SER A 93 26.66 14.03 -7.17
CA SER A 93 26.13 12.84 -7.87
C SER A 93 25.94 11.66 -6.92
N ILE A 94 26.89 11.45 -6.01
CA ILE A 94 26.87 10.35 -5.04
C ILE A 94 25.80 10.57 -3.98
N GLU A 95 25.53 11.81 -3.56
CA GLU A 95 24.44 12.14 -2.64
C GLU A 95 23.07 11.74 -3.22
N LYS A 96 22.80 12.10 -4.48
CA LYS A 96 21.56 11.69 -5.18
C LYS A 96 21.47 10.17 -5.32
N ALA A 97 22.57 9.52 -5.71
CA ALA A 97 22.67 8.06 -5.80
C ALA A 97 22.44 7.37 -4.44
N SER A 98 22.95 7.95 -3.36
CA SER A 98 22.75 7.47 -1.99
C SER A 98 21.28 7.57 -1.60
N SER A 99 20.63 8.73 -1.77
CA SER A 99 19.20 8.90 -1.49
C SER A 99 18.34 7.88 -2.23
N PHE A 100 18.62 7.67 -3.53
CA PHE A 100 17.94 6.64 -4.32
C PHE A 100 18.16 5.23 -3.79
N THR A 101 19.40 4.83 -3.52
CA THR A 101 19.71 3.47 -3.06
C THR A 101 19.19 3.18 -1.66
N VAL A 102 19.21 4.16 -0.75
CA VAL A 102 18.61 4.07 0.59
C VAL A 102 17.10 3.85 0.48
N LEU A 103 16.42 4.62 -0.38
CA LEU A 103 14.99 4.48 -0.62
C LEU A 103 14.64 3.09 -1.18
N MET A 104 15.34 2.64 -2.22
CA MET A 104 15.12 1.31 -2.82
C MET A 104 15.37 0.18 -1.84
N ASN A 105 16.43 0.30 -1.03
CA ASN A 105 16.74 -0.70 -0.01
C ASN A 105 15.66 -0.76 1.08
N ALA A 106 15.17 0.38 1.55
CA ALA A 106 14.06 0.44 2.50
C ALA A 106 12.80 -0.23 1.93
N LEU A 107 12.47 0.08 0.68
CA LEU A 107 11.33 -0.50 -0.03
C LEU A 107 11.45 -2.03 -0.15
N PHE A 108 12.57 -2.54 -0.66
CA PHE A 108 12.76 -3.98 -0.85
C PHE A 108 12.83 -4.74 0.46
N LYS A 109 13.42 -4.17 1.51
CA LYS A 109 13.39 -4.76 2.85
C LYS A 109 11.96 -4.87 3.37
N LYS A 110 11.18 -3.80 3.28
CA LYS A 110 9.78 -3.80 3.72
C LYS A 110 8.95 -4.83 2.96
N LEU A 111 9.09 -4.89 1.64
CA LEU A 111 8.41 -5.90 0.82
C LEU A 111 8.81 -7.34 1.17
N ASN A 112 10.05 -7.57 1.58
CA ASN A 112 10.54 -8.88 2.01
C ASN A 112 10.05 -9.28 3.42
N GLU A 113 9.67 -8.33 4.26
CA GLU A 113 9.10 -8.56 5.61
C GLU A 113 7.60 -8.93 5.56
N LEU A 114 6.93 -8.74 4.42
CA LEU A 114 5.49 -9.00 4.29
C LEU A 114 5.22 -10.51 4.24
N GLU A 115 4.67 -11.06 5.33
CA GLU A 115 4.22 -12.45 5.39
C GLU A 115 3.00 -12.74 4.50
N TYR A 116 2.19 -11.70 4.20
CA TYR A 116 1.03 -11.80 3.32
C TYR A 116 0.98 -10.63 2.33
N ILE A 117 0.81 -10.94 1.05
CA ILE A 117 0.60 -9.95 -0.01
C ILE A 117 -0.91 -9.69 -0.12
N GLY A 118 -1.37 -8.57 0.41
CA GLY A 118 -2.78 -8.18 0.41
C GLY A 118 -2.99 -6.77 0.96
N LYS A 119 -4.19 -6.21 0.80
CA LYS A 119 -4.53 -4.94 1.46
C LYS A 119 -4.41 -5.11 2.97
N LYS A 120 -3.81 -4.14 3.65
CA LYS A 120 -3.77 -4.09 5.12
C LYS A 120 -5.19 -4.31 5.62
N SER A 121 -5.41 -5.33 6.45
CA SER A 121 -6.74 -5.59 6.99
C SER A 121 -7.14 -4.35 7.79
N ASP A 122 -8.13 -3.61 7.29
CA ASP A 122 -8.80 -2.59 8.09
C ASP A 122 -9.28 -3.30 9.35
N SER A 123 -8.62 -3.04 10.46
CA SER A 123 -8.92 -3.64 11.76
C SER A 123 -10.19 -3.04 12.37
N ASN A 124 -11.06 -2.47 11.53
CA ASN A 124 -12.39 -1.99 11.86
C ASN A 124 -13.43 -3.01 11.42
N ILE A 125 -13.27 -4.27 11.84
CA ILE A 125 -14.40 -5.19 11.90
C ILE A 125 -15.23 -4.75 13.12
N PHE A 126 -16.13 -3.79 12.90
CA PHE A 126 -17.16 -3.46 13.87
C PHE A 126 -18.17 -4.61 13.89
N VAL A 127 -17.97 -5.58 14.78
CA VAL A 127 -19.01 -6.52 15.16
C VAL A 127 -20.02 -5.72 15.98
N LYS A 128 -21.09 -5.24 15.33
CA LYS A 128 -22.31 -4.92 16.08
C LYS A 128 -22.89 -6.25 16.53
N GLU A 129 -22.80 -6.54 17.81
CA GLU A 129 -23.73 -7.48 18.42
C GLU A 129 -25.12 -6.87 18.25
N ASP A 130 -25.85 -7.33 17.24
CA ASP A 130 -27.30 -7.19 17.26
C ASP A 130 -27.76 -8.03 18.45
N VAL A 131 -27.97 -7.37 19.59
CA VAL A 131 -28.76 -7.92 20.67
C VAL A 131 -30.13 -8.18 20.05
N ILE A 132 -30.41 -9.44 19.74
CA ILE A 132 -31.74 -9.90 19.39
C ILE A 132 -32.57 -9.64 20.65
N VAL A 133 -33.20 -8.47 20.72
CA VAL A 133 -34.24 -8.23 21.71
C VAL A 133 -35.36 -9.15 21.27
N GLU A 134 -35.51 -10.28 21.98
CA GLU A 134 -36.72 -11.09 21.86
C GLU A 134 -37.90 -10.15 22.10
N GLU A 135 -38.68 -9.92 21.04
CA GLU A 135 -39.93 -9.19 21.13
C GLU A 135 -40.86 -10.01 22.03
N GLN A 136 -40.90 -9.63 23.32
CA GLN A 136 -41.91 -10.09 24.25
C GLN A 136 -43.25 -9.61 23.70
N VAL A 137 -43.98 -10.49 23.03
CA VAL A 137 -45.37 -10.26 22.62
C VAL A 137 -46.16 -9.92 23.88
N LYS A 138 -46.40 -8.63 24.12
CA LYS A 138 -47.30 -8.16 25.17
C LYS A 138 -48.72 -8.48 24.73
N ASN A 139 -49.23 -9.60 25.21
CA ASN A 139 -50.67 -9.81 25.29
C ASN A 139 -51.19 -8.93 26.41
N ASP A 140 -51.63 -7.71 26.07
CA ASP A 140 -52.32 -6.84 27.02
C ASP A 140 -53.70 -7.44 27.32
N VAL A 141 -53.82 -8.07 28.49
CA VAL A 141 -55.10 -8.54 29.02
C VAL A 141 -55.85 -7.34 29.58
N VAL A 142 -56.89 -6.89 28.88
CA VAL A 142 -57.74 -5.79 29.33
C VAL A 142 -58.84 -6.35 30.22
N PHE A 143 -58.83 -5.95 31.49
CA PHE A 143 -59.92 -6.23 32.42
C PHE A 143 -60.95 -5.12 32.33
N SER A 144 -62.16 -5.44 31.86
CA SER A 144 -63.27 -4.50 31.83
C SER A 144 -64.25 -4.79 32.97
N TRP A 145 -64.68 -3.74 33.66
CA TRP A 145 -65.66 -3.85 34.74
C TRP A 145 -67.08 -3.69 34.19
N ASN A 146 -67.89 -4.73 34.23
CA ASN A 146 -69.26 -4.69 33.72
C ASN A 146 -70.21 -4.08 34.76
N LYS A 147 -70.63 -2.83 34.53
CA LYS A 147 -71.48 -2.06 35.45
C LYS A 147 -72.89 -2.61 35.64
N SER A 148 -73.41 -3.49 34.77
CA SER A 148 -74.76 -4.04 34.97
C SER A 148 -74.80 -5.28 35.87
N ASN A 149 -73.68 -6.02 35.94
CA ASN A 149 -73.65 -7.33 36.60
C ASN A 149 -72.59 -7.44 37.72
N GLY A 150 -71.77 -6.40 37.92
CA GLY A 150 -70.76 -6.33 39.00
C GLY A 150 -69.54 -7.23 38.83
N ASN A 151 -69.40 -7.91 37.68
CA ASN A 151 -68.34 -8.89 37.42
C ASN A 151 -67.26 -8.34 36.47
N ILE A 152 -66.03 -8.81 36.64
CA ILE A 152 -64.89 -8.49 35.78
C ILE A 152 -64.89 -9.44 34.57
N GLN A 153 -64.77 -8.90 33.36
CA GLN A 153 -64.59 -9.68 32.12
C GLN A 153 -63.18 -9.45 31.56
N THR A 154 -62.49 -10.53 31.20
CA THR A 154 -61.19 -10.54 30.52
C THR A 154 -61.34 -10.64 29.02
N GLN A 155 -60.72 -9.73 28.27
CA GLN A 155 -60.52 -9.87 26.83
C GLN A 155 -59.02 -9.89 26.52
N ILE A 156 -58.60 -10.85 25.70
CA ILE A 156 -57.23 -10.95 25.19
C ILE A 156 -57.25 -10.34 23.79
N ASN A 157 -56.60 -9.20 23.61
CA ASN A 157 -56.41 -8.61 22.30
C ASN A 157 -55.10 -9.13 21.70
N TYR A 158 -55.19 -9.84 20.58
CA TYR A 158 -54.03 -10.16 19.76
C TYR A 158 -53.85 -9.02 18.76
N TYR A 159 -52.69 -8.37 18.77
CA TYR A 159 -52.29 -7.46 17.71
C TYR A 159 -51.61 -8.30 16.62
N GLU A 160 -52.11 -8.25 15.38
CA GLU A 160 -51.47 -8.86 14.19
C GLU A 160 -50.16 -8.18 13.83
#